data_AF-A0A951B7V4-F1
#
_entry.id   AF-A0A951B7V4-F1
#
_cell.length_a   1.000
_cell.length_b   1.000
_cell.length_c   1.000
_cell.angle_alpha   90.00
_cell.angle_beta   90.00
_cell.angle_gamma   90.00
#
_symmetry.space_group_name_H-M   'P 1'
#
loop_
_entity.id
_entity.type
_entity.pdbx_description
1 polymer ?
#
loop_
_entity_poly.entity_id
_entity_poly.type
_entity_poly.pdbx_seq_one_letter_code
_entity_poly.pdbx_strand_id
1 'polypeptide(L)' 'MPIVEAAMDGFGFGVEPMSPPIVADQQKIADTFADLRLIPAKIDVASAVWTPPA' A
#
# COMPACT_ATOMS: atom_id res chain seq x y z
N MET A 1 20.02 -15.84 -3.62
CA MET A 1 20.55 -14.50 -3.99
C MET A 1 20.77 -13.75 -2.69
N PRO A 2 22.00 -13.69 -2.15
CA PRO A 2 22.25 -13.29 -0.76
C PRO A 2 21.78 -11.87 -0.39
N ILE A 3 21.69 -10.95 -1.37
CA ILE A 3 21.14 -9.60 -1.18
C ILE A 3 19.63 -9.63 -0.92
N VAL A 4 18.90 -10.58 -1.52
CA VAL A 4 17.45 -10.70 -1.35
C VAL A 4 17.11 -11.21 0.05
N GLU A 5 17.83 -12.21 0.53
CA GLU A 5 17.68 -12.75 1.89
C GLU A 5 18.00 -11.70 2.97
N ALA A 6 19.11 -10.98 2.83
CA ALA A 6 19.49 -9.92 3.77
C ALA A 6 18.52 -8.72 3.77
N ALA A 7 17.89 -8.42 2.63
CA ALA A 7 16.83 -7.42 2.57
C ALA A 7 15.59 -7.89 3.33
N MET A 8 15.19 -9.16 3.16
CA MET A 8 14.01 -9.74 3.83
C MET A 8 14.12 -9.72 5.36
N ASP A 9 15.31 -9.90 5.93
CA ASP A 9 15.54 -9.81 7.38
C ASP A 9 15.30 -8.40 7.96
N GLY A 10 15.39 -7.34 7.13
CA GLY A 10 15.07 -5.96 7.51
C GLY A 10 13.59 -5.59 7.33
N PHE A 11 12.85 -6.39 6.57
CA PHE A 11 11.41 -6.23 6.38
C PHE A 11 10.66 -7.10 7.39
N GLY A 12 10.54 -6.64 8.63
CA GLY A 12 9.71 -7.28 9.66
C GLY A 12 8.21 -7.37 9.34
N PHE A 13 7.80 -7.10 8.10
CA PHE A 13 6.43 -7.12 7.60
C PHE A 13 6.35 -8.17 6.49
N GLY A 14 5.64 -9.27 6.78
CA GLY A 14 5.25 -10.24 5.75
C GLY A 14 4.31 -9.61 4.71
N VAL A 15 4.19 -10.24 3.55
CA VAL A 15 3.21 -9.84 2.53
C VAL A 15 1.89 -10.55 2.84
N GLU A 16 0.88 -9.77 3.23
CA GLU A 16 -0.47 -10.26 3.49
C GLU A 16 -1.48 -9.53 2.58
N PRO A 17 -2.64 -10.13 2.27
CA PRO A 17 -3.70 -9.45 1.55
C PRO A 17 -4.12 -8.14 2.25
N MET A 18 -4.38 -7.09 1.47
CA MET A 18 -4.82 -5.81 2.03
C MET A 18 -6.19 -5.95 2.69
N SER A 19 -6.25 -5.75 4.01
CA SER A 19 -7.49 -5.75 4.77
C SER A 19 -8.26 -4.43 4.60
N PRO A 20 -9.58 -4.40 4.81
CA PRO A 20 -10.37 -3.16 4.70
C PRO A 20 -9.85 -1.99 5.56
N PRO A 21 -9.40 -2.21 6.82
CA PRO A 21 -8.78 -1.15 7.61
C PRO A 21 -7.50 -0.57 6.96
N ILE A 22 -6.65 -1.44 6.40
CA ILE A 22 -5.41 -1.01 5.73
C ILE A 22 -5.75 -0.16 4.49
N VAL A 23 -6.73 -0.58 3.69
CA VAL A 23 -7.19 0.18 2.51
C VAL A 23 -7.70 1.56 2.93
N ALA A 24 -8.46 1.66 4.03
CA ALA A 24 -8.94 2.94 4.54
C ALA A 24 -7.80 3.86 5.00
N ASP A 25 -6.76 3.31 5.63
CA ASP A 25 -5.59 4.10 6.03
C ASP A 25 -4.77 4.58 4.83
N GLN A 26 -4.63 3.75 3.79
CA GLN A 26 -4.02 4.18 2.53
C GLN A 26 -4.82 5.27 1.83
N GLN A 27 -6.16 5.23 1.89
CA GLN A 27 -7.00 6.29 1.35
C GLN A 27 -6.76 7.62 2.06
N LYS A 28 -6.62 7.64 3.40
CA LYS A 28 -6.30 8.87 4.15
C LYS A 28 -4.96 9.49 3.72
N ILE A 29 -3.96 8.65 3.43
CA ILE A 29 -2.67 9.11 2.91
C ILE A 29 -2.86 9.74 1.53
N ALA A 30 -3.56 9.06 0.62
CA ALA A 30 -3.85 9.57 -0.71
C ALA A 30 -4.60 10.92 -0.66
N ASP A 31 -5.59 11.05 0.22
CA ASP A 31 -6.34 12.27 0.44
C ASP A 31 -5.44 13.40 0.94
N THR A 32 -4.57 13.11 1.92
CA THR A 32 -3.59 14.09 2.44
C THR A 32 -2.66 14.58 1.34
N PHE A 33 -2.18 13.69 0.47
CA PHE A 33 -1.30 14.04 -0.63
C PHE A 33 -2.02 14.90 -1.67
N ALA A 34 -3.28 14.62 -1.95
CA ALA A 34 -4.08 15.44 -2.85
C ALA A 34 -4.37 16.83 -2.26
N ASP A 35 -4.72 16.89 -0.97
CA ASP A 35 -5.01 18.14 -0.27
C ASP A 35 -3.78 19.05 -0.18
N LEU A 36 -2.60 18.45 0.02
CA LEU A 36 -1.29 19.14 -0.04
C LEU A 36 -0.80 19.38 -1.48
N ARG A 37 -1.52 18.91 -2.50
CA ARG A 37 -1.17 19.00 -3.93
C ARG A 37 0.18 18.37 -4.28
N LEU A 38 0.55 17.31 -3.56
CA LEU A 38 1.73 16.49 -3.84
C LEU A 38 1.48 15.49 -4.98
N ILE A 39 0.22 15.21 -5.29
CA ILE A 39 -0.22 14.41 -6.44
C ILE A 39 -1.17 15.24 -7.32
N PRO A 40 -1.23 14.96 -8.63
CA PRO A 40 -1.98 15.78 -9.57
C PRO A 40 -3.51 15.64 -9.44
N ALA A 41 -4.01 14.56 -8.84
CA ALA A 41 -5.44 14.29 -8.69
C ALA A 41 -5.73 13.40 -7.47
N LYS A 42 -6.97 13.45 -6.97
CA LYS A 42 -7.47 12.49 -5.97
C LYS A 42 -7.57 11.10 -6.60
N ILE A 43 -7.23 10.08 -5.83
CA ILE A 43 -7.27 8.67 -6.27
C ILE A 43 -8.15 7.85 -5.34
N ASP A 44 -8.81 6.84 -5.91
CA ASP A 44 -9.55 5.81 -5.17
C ASP A 44 -8.67 4.58 -4.98
N VAL A 45 -8.19 4.38 -3.75
CA VAL A 45 -7.28 3.27 -3.42
C VAL A 45 -8.00 1.93 -3.51
N ALA A 46 -9.29 1.86 -3.16
CA ALA A 46 -10.04 0.60 -3.17
C ALA A 46 -10.13 0.01 -4.58
N SER A 47 -10.25 0.88 -5.60
CA SER A 47 -10.28 0.46 -7.02
C SER A 47 -9.00 -0.22 -7.51
N ALA A 48 -7.88 -0.01 -6.81
CA ALA A 48 -6.56 -0.56 -7.16
C ALA A 48 -6.16 -1.77 -6.31
N VAL A 49 -7.02 -2.23 -5.38
CA VAL A 49 -6.75 -3.40 -4.54
C VAL A 49 -6.84 -4.67 -5.38
N TRP A 50 -5.73 -5.42 -5.44
CA TRP A 50 -5.71 -6.74 -6.05
C TRP A 50 -6.12 -7.82 -5.05
N THR A 51 -6.99 -8.73 -5.49
CA THR A 51 -7.42 -9.91 -4.74
C THR A 51 -6.87 -11.17 -5.41
N PRO A 52 -6.19 -12.07 -4.67
CA PRO A 52 -5.70 -13.31 -5.24
C PRO A 52 -6.85 -14.20 -5.75
N PRO A 53 -6.68 -14.88 -6.90
CA PRO A 53 -7.63 -15.90 -7.35
C PRO A 53 -7.65 -17.08 -6.36
N ALA A 54 -8.81 -17.71 -6.23
CA ALA A 54 -9.07 -18.83 -5.32
C ALA A 54 -8.33 -20.12 -5.71
#